data_AF-A0A9P0ZGK6-F1
#
_entry.id   AF-A0A9P0ZGK6-F1
#
_cell.length_a   1.000
_cell.length_b   1.000
_cell.length_c   1.000
_cell.angle_alpha   90.00
_cell.angle_beta   90.00
_cell.angle_gamma   90.00
#
_symmetry.space_group_name_H-M   'P 1'
#
loop_
_entity.id
_entity.type
_entity.pdbx_description
1 polymer ?
#
loop_
_entity_poly.entity_id
_entity_poly.type
_entity_poly.pdbx_seq_one_letter_code
_entity_poly.pdbx_strand_id
1 'polypeptide(L)'
;MFPHVKHRHMEHKPEKRKTEIILVRVKRPLNLFLIFKENAVCNIQRSAALSFLFVTYGRYLEAAKRTVDCGKGVFGTPARLTEFAKSQVDYILGDNPMGMSYMVGYGEKYPQKIHHRGSSLPSVDHHPAPIGCKDGTPYFQSPDPNPNLLVGAVVGGPDGNDKFANDRADSTHSEPATYVNAPLVGILAHLKAVS
;
A
#
# COMPACT_ATOMS: atom_id res chain seq x y z
N MET A 1 22.68 -59.42 -16.08
CA MET A 1 23.21 -58.78 -14.85
C MET A 1 23.15 -57.27 -15.07
N PHE A 2 22.24 -56.58 -14.38
CA PHE A 2 21.92 -55.17 -14.64
C PHE A 2 23.07 -54.23 -14.23
N PRO A 3 23.37 -53.15 -14.99
CA PRO A 3 24.35 -52.17 -14.57
C PRO A 3 23.79 -51.26 -13.47
N HIS A 4 24.62 -50.98 -12.46
CA HIS A 4 24.35 -50.08 -11.35
C HIS A 4 24.00 -48.65 -11.82
N VAL A 5 22.83 -48.15 -11.44
CA VAL A 5 22.47 -46.74 -11.55
C VAL A 5 23.06 -46.00 -10.34
N LYS A 6 24.02 -45.08 -10.58
CA LYS A 6 24.47 -44.11 -9.57
C LYS A 6 23.39 -43.03 -9.42
N HIS A 7 22.71 -43.01 -8.28
CA HIS A 7 21.86 -41.88 -7.91
C HIS A 7 22.73 -40.66 -7.64
N ARG A 8 22.64 -39.65 -8.52
CA ARG A 8 23.23 -38.33 -8.31
C ARG A 8 22.29 -37.56 -7.37
N HIS A 9 22.68 -37.40 -6.10
CA HIS A 9 22.01 -36.42 -5.23
C HIS A 9 22.23 -35.02 -5.83
N MET A 10 21.17 -34.42 -6.38
CA MET A 10 21.14 -32.98 -6.62
C MET A 10 20.90 -32.30 -5.27
N GLU A 11 21.98 -31.83 -4.65
CA GLU A 11 21.85 -30.82 -3.59
C GLU A 11 21.32 -29.54 -4.22
N HIS A 12 20.06 -29.23 -3.92
CA HIS A 12 19.47 -27.93 -4.23
C HIS A 12 20.06 -26.91 -3.25
N LYS A 13 21.10 -26.18 -3.67
CA LYS A 13 21.60 -25.04 -2.89
C LYS A 13 20.49 -23.99 -2.80
N PRO A 14 20.11 -23.53 -1.60
CA PRO A 14 19.13 -22.47 -1.46
C PRO A 14 19.74 -21.18 -2.01
N GLU A 15 19.21 -20.71 -3.14
CA GLU A 15 19.52 -19.40 -3.66
C GLU A 15 19.06 -18.35 -2.65
N LYS A 16 20.00 -17.62 -2.07
CA LYS A 16 19.72 -16.49 -1.19
C LYS A 16 19.02 -15.40 -1.99
N ARG A 17 17.70 -15.42 -2.05
CA ARG A 17 16.93 -14.25 -2.49
C ARG A 17 17.22 -13.13 -1.51
N LYS A 18 18.13 -12.22 -1.86
CA LYS A 18 18.27 -10.93 -1.17
C LYS A 18 16.89 -10.29 -1.22
N THR A 19 16.26 -10.14 -0.07
CA THR A 19 15.06 -9.31 0.04
C THR A 19 15.56 -7.88 0.03
N GLU A 20 15.85 -7.35 -1.15
CA GLU A 20 16.14 -5.93 -1.28
C GLU A 20 14.83 -5.18 -1.04
N ILE A 21 14.75 -4.49 0.11
CA ILE A 21 13.84 -3.36 0.25
C ILE A 21 14.39 -2.31 -0.70
N ILE A 22 13.88 -2.30 -1.92
CA ILE A 22 14.18 -1.26 -2.88
C ILE A 22 13.41 -0.03 -2.39
N LEU A 23 14.12 0.93 -1.77
CA LEU A 23 13.59 2.29 -1.71
C LEU A 23 13.59 2.79 -3.16
N VAL A 24 12.44 2.77 -3.83
CA VAL A 24 12.35 3.44 -5.13
C VAL A 24 12.46 4.91 -4.87
N ARG A 25 13.65 5.42 -5.16
CA ARG A 25 13.90 6.84 -5.32
C ARG A 25 13.10 7.28 -6.55
N VAL A 26 11.94 7.89 -6.32
CA VAL A 26 11.19 8.60 -7.35
C VAL A 26 12.19 9.58 -8.01
N LYS A 27 12.36 9.47 -9.32
CA LYS A 27 13.23 10.35 -10.13
C LYS A 27 12.63 11.76 -10.20
N ARG A 28 12.67 12.57 -9.14
CA ARG A 28 12.38 14.02 -9.19
C ARG A 28 13.09 14.81 -8.06
N PRO A 29 13.26 16.13 -8.21
CA PRO A 29 14.15 16.95 -7.36
C PRO A 29 13.60 17.34 -5.97
N LEU A 30 12.43 16.85 -5.57
CA LEU A 30 11.84 17.08 -4.25
C LEU A 30 11.86 15.77 -3.47
N ASN A 31 12.16 15.82 -2.17
CA ASN A 31 12.38 14.68 -1.25
C ASN A 31 11.14 13.80 -0.98
N LEU A 32 10.28 13.62 -1.98
CA LEU A 32 9.02 12.91 -1.89
C LEU A 32 9.20 11.48 -2.42
N PHE A 33 9.04 10.49 -1.56
CA PHE A 33 9.31 9.08 -1.87
C PHE A 33 8.17 8.22 -1.33
N LEU A 34 7.77 7.21 -2.09
CA LEU A 34 6.90 6.12 -1.63
C LEU A 34 7.75 4.85 -1.50
N ILE A 35 7.59 4.10 -0.40
CA ILE A 35 8.15 2.75 -0.35
C ILE A 35 7.46 1.88 -1.39
N PHE A 36 8.23 1.42 -2.37
CA PHE A 36 7.70 0.74 -3.54
C PHE A 36 8.49 -0.53 -3.83
N LYS A 37 7.83 -1.54 -4.39
CA LYS A 37 8.51 -2.71 -4.91
C LYS A 37 8.02 -2.99 -6.31
N GLU A 38 8.96 -3.07 -7.26
CA GLU A 38 8.64 -3.41 -8.63
C GLU A 38 7.92 -4.76 -8.72
N ASN A 39 6.86 -4.81 -9.53
CA ASN A 39 5.98 -5.97 -9.68
C ASN A 39 5.23 -6.39 -8.40
N ALA A 40 5.11 -5.52 -7.39
CA ALA A 40 4.23 -5.78 -6.26
C ALA A 40 2.77 -5.47 -6.61
N VAL A 41 1.87 -6.33 -6.15
CA VAL A 41 0.42 -6.23 -6.36
C VAL A 41 -0.27 -5.15 -5.52
N CYS A 42 0.44 -4.51 -4.58
CA CYS A 42 -0.11 -3.45 -3.70
C CYS A 42 1.07 -2.69 -3.07
N ASN A 43 1.41 -1.51 -3.58
CA ASN A 43 2.57 -0.76 -3.08
C ASN A 43 2.29 -0.09 -1.74
N ILE A 44 1.10 0.49 -1.58
CA ILE A 44 0.74 1.19 -0.34
C ILE A 44 0.70 0.25 0.87
N GLN A 45 0.44 -1.06 0.69
CA GLN A 45 0.57 -2.05 1.78
C GLN A 45 1.95 -1.99 2.45
N ARG A 46 3.03 -1.89 1.66
CA ARG A 46 4.40 -1.85 2.20
C ARG A 46 4.66 -0.54 2.91
N SER A 47 4.26 0.58 2.29
CA SER A 47 4.39 1.91 2.87
C SER A 47 3.67 2.01 4.21
N ALA A 48 2.43 1.54 4.29
CA ALA A 48 1.65 1.54 5.52
C ALA A 48 2.28 0.61 6.59
N ALA A 49 2.63 -0.62 6.24
CA ALA A 49 3.19 -1.57 7.21
C ALA A 49 4.55 -1.10 7.78
N LEU A 50 5.46 -0.61 6.93
CA LEU A 50 6.77 -0.13 7.36
C LEU A 50 6.68 1.18 8.14
N SER A 51 5.79 2.10 7.74
CA SER A 51 5.54 3.34 8.48
C SER A 51 4.99 3.07 9.87
N PHE A 52 4.11 2.08 10.01
CA PHE A 52 3.59 1.66 11.31
C PHE A 52 4.70 1.06 12.18
N LEU A 53 5.60 0.27 11.60
CA LEU A 53 6.78 -0.24 12.29
C LEU A 53 7.72 0.91 12.72
N PHE A 54 7.97 1.90 11.87
CA PHE A 54 8.81 3.05 12.21
C PHE A 54 8.25 3.89 13.35
N VAL A 55 6.94 4.18 13.33
CA VAL A 55 6.26 4.84 14.45
C VAL A 55 6.38 4.02 15.72
N THR A 56 6.07 2.72 15.65
CA THR A 56 6.11 1.83 16.83
C THR A 56 7.52 1.77 17.40
N TYR A 57 8.52 1.58 16.55
CA TYR A 57 9.91 1.49 16.96
C TYR A 57 10.46 2.83 17.46
N GLY A 58 10.07 3.94 16.84
CA GLY A 58 10.36 5.29 17.33
C GLY A 58 9.89 5.50 18.76
N ARG A 59 8.68 5.03 19.11
CA ARG A 59 8.18 5.08 20.49
C ARG A 59 9.00 4.24 21.46
N TYR A 60 9.45 3.05 21.04
CA TYR A 60 10.34 2.23 21.87
C TYR A 60 11.69 2.91 22.12
N LEU A 61 12.26 3.53 21.07
CA LEU A 61 13.52 4.26 21.17
C LEU A 61 13.40 5.49 22.08
N GLU A 62 12.29 6.23 21.98
CA GLU A 62 11.99 7.38 22.85
C GLU A 62 11.93 6.95 24.32
N ALA A 63 11.14 5.91 24.62
CA ALA A 63 11.01 5.38 25.98
C ALA A 63 12.35 4.87 26.54
N ALA A 64 13.20 4.30 25.69
CA ALA A 64 14.53 3.83 26.07
C ALA A 64 15.60 4.95 26.09
N LYS A 65 15.28 6.16 25.64
CA LYS A 65 16.25 7.26 25.41
C LYS A 65 17.41 6.82 24.50
N ARG A 66 17.10 6.12 23.42
CA ARG A 66 18.08 5.55 22.48
C ARG A 66 17.86 6.06 21.06
N THR A 67 18.92 5.95 20.27
CA THR A 67 18.90 6.13 18.81
C THR A 67 19.49 4.89 18.15
N VAL A 68 19.22 4.72 16.86
CA VAL A 68 19.82 3.66 16.05
C VAL A 68 20.92 4.25 15.20
N ASP A 69 22.11 3.69 15.26
CA ASP A 69 23.19 3.99 14.31
C ASP A 69 23.00 3.13 13.05
N CYS A 70 22.74 3.78 11.92
CA CYS A 70 22.58 3.13 10.62
C CYS A 70 23.90 3.13 9.80
N GLY A 71 25.01 3.54 10.41
CA GLY A 71 26.31 3.71 9.78
C GLY A 71 26.43 5.02 8.98
N LYS A 72 27.67 5.37 8.60
CA LYS A 72 27.98 6.55 7.76
C LYS A 72 27.41 7.89 8.30
N GLY A 73 27.32 8.04 9.62
CA GLY A 73 26.77 9.23 10.27
C GLY A 73 25.25 9.37 10.16
N VAL A 74 24.55 8.33 9.74
CA VAL A 74 23.08 8.30 9.65
C VAL A 74 22.52 7.73 10.95
N PHE A 75 21.75 8.54 11.67
CA PHE A 75 21.06 8.11 12.88
C PHE A 75 19.55 8.05 12.68
N GLY A 76 18.93 6.96 13.11
CA GLY A 76 17.49 6.82 13.27
C GLY A 76 17.08 7.30 14.66
N THR A 77 16.69 8.57 14.77
CA THR A 77 16.09 9.13 15.99
C THR A 77 14.57 8.88 16.00
N PRO A 78 13.90 8.85 17.17
CA PRO A 78 12.44 8.76 17.25
C PRO A 78 11.71 9.77 16.35
N ALA A 79 12.16 11.03 16.37
CA ALA A 79 11.64 12.10 15.52
C ALA A 79 11.80 11.77 14.03
N ARG A 80 13.00 11.36 13.59
CA ARG A 80 13.27 11.04 12.17
C ARG A 80 12.45 9.86 11.68
N LEU A 81 12.23 8.83 12.50
CA LEU A 81 11.37 7.70 12.15
C LEU A 81 9.90 8.12 12.01
N THR A 82 9.44 9.02 12.88
CA THR A 82 8.08 9.56 12.84
C THR A 82 7.87 10.47 11.63
N GLU A 83 8.83 11.35 11.32
CA GLU A 83 8.83 12.20 10.12
C GLU A 83 8.81 11.38 8.83
N PHE A 84 9.60 10.31 8.78
CA PHE A 84 9.59 9.41 7.63
C PHE A 84 8.23 8.71 7.48
N ALA A 85 7.64 8.20 8.57
CA ALA A 85 6.30 7.62 8.51
C ALA A 85 5.23 8.65 8.10
N LYS A 86 5.34 9.89 8.58
CA LYS A 86 4.46 10.99 8.18
C LYS A 86 4.55 11.26 6.68
N SER A 87 5.75 11.30 6.09
CA SER A 87 5.88 11.55 4.64
C SER A 87 5.20 10.47 3.79
N GLN A 88 5.19 9.21 4.25
CA GLN A 88 4.43 8.15 3.58
C GLN A 88 2.92 8.38 3.69
N VAL A 89 2.43 8.82 4.85
CA VAL A 89 1.01 9.17 5.04
C VAL A 89 0.62 10.37 4.20
N ASP A 90 1.43 11.43 4.18
CA ASP A 90 1.19 12.62 3.37
C ASP A 90 1.10 12.23 1.88
N TYR A 91 2.00 11.37 1.40
CA TYR A 91 1.94 10.82 0.05
C TYR A 91 0.63 10.06 -0.21
N ILE A 92 0.24 9.16 0.70
CA ILE A 92 -1.02 8.40 0.59
C ILE A 92 -2.23 9.34 0.53
N LEU A 93 -2.19 10.47 1.24
CA LEU A 93 -3.31 11.41 1.39
C LEU A 93 -3.32 12.56 0.38
N GLY A 94 -2.34 12.64 -0.53
CA GLY A 94 -2.39 13.54 -1.67
C GLY A 94 -1.14 14.36 -1.94
N ASP A 95 -0.13 14.35 -1.06
CA ASP A 95 1.19 14.94 -1.36
C ASP A 95 1.96 14.00 -2.29
N ASN A 96 1.52 13.92 -3.54
CA ASN A 96 2.10 13.09 -4.58
C ASN A 96 1.97 13.79 -5.95
N PRO A 97 2.71 13.33 -6.98
CA PRO A 97 2.70 13.99 -8.30
C PRO A 97 1.32 14.06 -8.98
N MET A 98 0.35 13.25 -8.56
CA MET A 98 -1.01 13.28 -9.08
C MET A 98 -1.93 14.23 -8.31
N GLY A 99 -1.50 14.77 -7.17
CA GLY A 99 -2.33 15.51 -6.22
C GLY A 99 -3.58 14.72 -5.82
N MET A 100 -3.46 13.39 -5.71
CA MET A 100 -4.59 12.48 -5.53
C MET A 100 -4.44 11.72 -4.20
N SER A 101 -5.43 11.81 -3.33
CA SER A 101 -5.52 10.92 -2.18
C SER A 101 -5.82 9.50 -2.65
N TYR A 102 -5.05 8.53 -2.18
CA TYR A 102 -5.34 7.12 -2.38
C TYR A 102 -6.30 6.56 -1.31
N MET A 103 -6.78 7.42 -0.40
CA MET A 103 -7.89 7.13 0.51
C MET A 103 -9.20 7.67 -0.07
N VAL A 104 -10.14 6.77 -0.31
CA VAL A 104 -11.45 7.08 -0.89
C VAL A 104 -12.23 8.04 0.01
N GLY A 105 -12.73 9.13 -0.57
CA GLY A 105 -13.50 10.16 0.13
C GLY A 105 -12.67 11.15 0.95
N TYR A 106 -11.34 11.13 0.83
CA TYR A 106 -10.46 12.11 1.48
C TYR A 106 -9.83 13.06 0.45
N GLY A 107 -9.83 14.36 0.75
CA GLY A 107 -9.29 15.40 -0.13
C GLY A 107 -10.16 15.69 -1.36
N GLU A 108 -9.68 16.57 -2.23
CA GLU A 108 -10.44 17.02 -3.42
C GLU A 108 -10.44 16.01 -4.58
N LYS A 109 -9.45 15.11 -4.61
CA LYS A 109 -9.25 14.14 -5.69
C LYS A 109 -8.90 12.77 -5.11
N TYR A 110 -9.73 11.77 -5.39
CA TYR A 110 -9.57 10.40 -4.90
C TYR A 110 -10.10 9.36 -5.91
N PRO A 111 -9.72 8.06 -5.79
CA PRO A 111 -10.24 6.98 -6.63
C PRO A 111 -11.76 6.85 -6.56
N GLN A 112 -12.39 6.76 -7.73
CA GLN A 112 -13.84 6.64 -7.88
C GLN A 112 -14.26 5.28 -8.47
N LYS A 113 -13.34 4.54 -9.06
CA LYS A 113 -13.57 3.24 -9.70
C LYS A 113 -12.70 2.16 -9.06
N ILE A 114 -12.90 1.94 -7.76
CA ILE A 114 -12.11 0.95 -7.01
C ILE A 114 -12.61 -0.48 -7.27
N HIS A 115 -11.71 -1.46 -7.25
CA HIS A 115 -12.03 -2.89 -7.38
C HIS A 115 -12.70 -3.44 -6.11
N HIS A 116 -13.94 -3.02 -5.84
CA HIS A 116 -14.69 -3.47 -4.67
C HIS A 116 -16.17 -3.71 -5.00
N ARG A 117 -16.63 -4.96 -4.89
CA ARG A 117 -17.98 -5.38 -5.30
C ARG A 117 -19.10 -4.60 -4.61
N GLY A 118 -19.04 -4.44 -3.29
CA GLY A 118 -20.05 -3.66 -2.55
C GLY A 118 -20.05 -2.17 -2.88
N SER A 119 -18.94 -1.66 -3.43
CA SER A 119 -18.84 -0.26 -3.88
C SER A 119 -19.42 -0.12 -5.29
N SER A 120 -19.14 -1.07 -6.19
CA SER A 120 -19.53 -1.03 -7.60
C SER A 120 -20.98 -1.44 -7.87
N LEU A 121 -21.58 -2.29 -7.05
CA LEU A 121 -22.97 -2.74 -7.21
C LEU A 121 -23.96 -1.70 -6.64
N PRO A 122 -25.20 -1.62 -7.17
CA PRO A 122 -26.24 -0.77 -6.59
C PRO A 122 -26.54 -1.18 -5.14
N SER A 123 -26.96 -0.23 -4.32
CA SER A 123 -27.39 -0.55 -2.95
C SER A 123 -28.70 -1.35 -2.97
N VAL A 124 -29.00 -2.05 -1.88
CA VAL A 124 -30.26 -2.80 -1.70
C VAL A 124 -31.47 -1.87 -1.80
N ASP A 125 -31.33 -0.60 -1.44
CA ASP A 125 -32.41 0.39 -1.55
C ASP A 125 -32.80 0.67 -3.02
N HIS A 126 -31.82 0.68 -3.92
CA HIS A 126 -32.03 0.91 -5.35
C HIS A 126 -32.26 -0.38 -6.16
N HIS A 127 -31.77 -1.52 -5.65
CA HIS A 127 -31.91 -2.84 -6.27
C HIS A 127 -32.14 -3.91 -5.19
N PRO A 128 -33.39 -4.09 -4.71
CA PRO A 128 -33.68 -4.99 -3.59
C PRO A 128 -33.65 -6.48 -3.96
N ALA A 129 -33.70 -6.81 -5.25
CA ALA A 129 -33.62 -8.18 -5.72
C ALA A 129 -32.19 -8.73 -5.58
N PRO A 130 -32.01 -10.03 -5.31
CA PRO A 130 -30.68 -10.64 -5.32
C PRO A 130 -30.03 -10.54 -6.71
N ILE A 131 -28.74 -10.17 -6.74
CA ILE A 131 -27.92 -10.15 -7.95
C ILE A 131 -27.16 -11.49 -8.04
N GLY A 132 -27.34 -12.24 -9.13
CA GLY A 132 -26.63 -13.49 -9.36
C GLY A 132 -25.13 -13.29 -9.59
N CYS A 133 -24.32 -14.34 -9.40
CA CYS A 133 -22.86 -14.26 -9.42
C CYS A 133 -22.26 -13.62 -10.69
N LYS A 134 -22.89 -13.83 -11.86
CA LYS A 134 -22.43 -13.28 -13.15
C LYS A 134 -23.16 -11.99 -13.55
N ASP A 135 -24.26 -11.67 -12.89
CA ASP A 135 -25.11 -10.52 -13.22
C ASP A 135 -24.48 -9.20 -12.75
N GLY A 136 -23.40 -9.29 -11.96
CA GLY A 136 -22.54 -8.16 -11.58
C GLY A 136 -21.65 -7.62 -12.71
N THR A 137 -21.50 -8.34 -13.82
CA THR A 137 -20.56 -8.00 -14.91
C THR A 137 -20.78 -6.60 -15.49
N PRO A 138 -22.02 -6.15 -15.77
CA PRO A 138 -22.25 -4.80 -16.30
C PRO A 138 -21.76 -3.69 -15.34
N TYR A 139 -21.91 -3.88 -14.03
CA TYR A 139 -21.42 -2.93 -13.03
C TYR A 139 -19.89 -2.95 -12.93
N PHE A 140 -19.29 -4.14 -13.06
CA PHE A 140 -17.83 -4.26 -13.10
C PHE A 140 -17.23 -3.55 -14.33
N GLN A 141 -17.86 -3.67 -15.50
CA GLN A 141 -17.40 -3.08 -16.76
C GLN A 141 -17.85 -1.63 -16.97
N SER A 142 -18.72 -1.09 -16.10
CA SER A 142 -19.23 0.27 -16.25
C SER A 142 -18.09 1.30 -16.23
N PRO A 143 -18.08 2.28 -17.14
CA PRO A 143 -17.12 3.38 -17.12
C PRO A 143 -17.42 4.39 -16.00
N ASP A 144 -18.60 4.32 -15.38
CA ASP A 144 -19.04 5.25 -14.35
C ASP A 144 -18.33 5.00 -13.01
N PRO A 145 -18.25 6.03 -12.14
CA PRO A 145 -17.90 5.85 -10.74
C PRO A 145 -18.70 4.75 -10.04
N ASN A 146 -18.10 4.15 -9.03
CA ASN A 146 -18.81 3.24 -8.14
C ASN A 146 -19.97 3.99 -7.44
N PRO A 147 -21.21 3.45 -7.45
CA PRO A 147 -22.37 4.13 -6.88
C PRO A 147 -22.29 4.30 -5.36
N ASN A 148 -21.60 3.41 -4.64
CA ASN A 148 -21.41 3.52 -3.19
C ASN A 148 -19.96 3.91 -2.88
N LEU A 149 -19.78 5.09 -2.29
CA LEU A 149 -18.46 5.56 -1.86
C LEU A 149 -17.99 4.74 -0.65
N LEU A 150 -16.90 3.99 -0.82
CA LEU A 150 -16.28 3.22 0.27
C LEU A 150 -15.35 4.12 1.10
N VAL A 151 -15.92 5.05 1.85
CA VAL A 151 -15.19 6.09 2.60
C VAL A 151 -14.11 5.48 3.49
N GLY A 152 -12.90 6.04 3.42
CA GLY A 152 -11.75 5.63 4.22
C GLY A 152 -10.99 4.42 3.68
N ALA A 153 -11.49 3.74 2.64
CA ALA A 153 -10.76 2.65 2.01
C ALA A 153 -9.49 3.17 1.32
N VAL A 154 -8.36 2.50 1.55
CA VAL A 154 -7.09 2.82 0.90
C VAL A 154 -6.78 1.77 -0.15
N VAL A 155 -6.60 2.23 -1.39
CA VAL A 155 -6.33 1.38 -2.55
C VAL A 155 -4.85 0.99 -2.63
N GLY A 156 -4.49 0.09 -3.54
CA GLY A 156 -3.11 -0.34 -3.78
C GLY A 156 -2.13 0.77 -4.16
N GLY A 157 -2.64 1.85 -4.76
CA GLY A 157 -1.89 3.07 -5.04
C GLY A 157 -1.25 3.11 -6.42
N PRO A 158 -0.26 3.95 -6.66
CA PRO A 158 0.29 4.16 -7.99
C PRO A 158 1.27 3.07 -8.42
N ASP A 159 1.57 3.09 -9.73
CA ASP A 159 2.67 2.36 -10.34
C ASP A 159 4.05 3.02 -10.05
N GLY A 160 5.11 2.45 -10.63
CA GLY A 160 6.49 2.93 -10.42
C GLY A 160 6.80 4.30 -11.01
N ASN A 161 5.87 4.90 -11.77
CA ASN A 161 5.96 6.22 -12.37
C ASN A 161 4.98 7.23 -11.74
N ASP A 162 4.49 6.93 -10.53
CA ASP A 162 3.50 7.71 -9.81
C ASP A 162 2.18 7.86 -10.61
N LYS A 163 1.80 6.86 -11.43
CA LYS A 163 0.55 6.86 -12.20
C LYS A 163 -0.48 5.93 -11.58
N PHE A 164 -1.74 6.35 -11.67
CA PHE A 164 -2.89 5.60 -11.19
C PHE A 164 -4.01 5.71 -12.21
N ALA A 165 -4.46 4.58 -12.76
CA ALA A 165 -5.43 4.55 -13.85
C ALA A 165 -6.86 4.89 -13.41
N ASN A 166 -7.18 4.75 -12.12
CA ASN A 166 -8.55 4.80 -11.60
C ASN A 166 -9.48 3.89 -12.41
N ASP A 167 -9.08 2.62 -12.52
CA ASP A 167 -9.79 1.59 -13.28
C ASP A 167 -10.14 0.43 -12.36
N ARG A 168 -11.43 0.06 -12.37
CA ARG A 168 -11.97 -1.04 -11.57
C ARG A 168 -11.39 -2.39 -12.00
N ALA A 169 -10.99 -2.54 -13.26
CA ALA A 169 -10.38 -3.78 -13.73
C ALA A 169 -8.93 -3.94 -13.28
N ASP A 170 -8.26 -2.84 -12.93
CA ASP A 170 -6.89 -2.84 -12.41
C ASP A 170 -6.90 -3.11 -10.90
N SER A 171 -7.08 -4.38 -10.53
CA SER A 171 -7.13 -4.78 -9.12
C SER A 171 -5.83 -4.51 -8.38
N THR A 172 -4.68 -4.60 -9.06
CA THR A 172 -3.35 -4.31 -8.47
C THR A 172 -3.31 -2.92 -7.82
N HIS A 173 -3.80 -1.91 -8.53
CA HIS A 173 -3.72 -0.54 -8.03
C HIS A 173 -5.01 -0.12 -7.32
N SER A 174 -6.18 -0.57 -7.77
CA SER A 174 -7.48 -0.06 -7.32
C SER A 174 -8.16 -0.89 -6.23
N GLU A 175 -7.65 -2.08 -5.88
CA GLU A 175 -8.23 -2.91 -4.83
C GLU A 175 -7.94 -2.32 -3.43
N PRO A 176 -8.97 -2.05 -2.62
CA PRO A 176 -8.77 -1.72 -1.22
C PRO A 176 -8.55 -2.99 -0.40
N ALA A 177 -7.72 -2.92 0.63
CA ALA A 177 -7.48 -4.07 1.49
C ALA A 177 -7.37 -3.71 2.98
N THR A 178 -7.93 -4.58 3.83
CA THR A 178 -7.93 -4.42 5.29
C THR A 178 -6.53 -4.33 5.87
N TYR A 179 -5.57 -5.07 5.31
CA TYR A 179 -4.16 -5.03 5.74
C TYR A 179 -3.42 -3.74 5.35
N VAL A 180 -3.99 -2.89 4.51
CA VAL A 180 -3.49 -1.53 4.26
C VAL A 180 -4.06 -0.57 5.30
N ASN A 181 -5.37 -0.62 5.51
CA ASN A 181 -6.08 0.23 6.46
C ASN A 181 -5.66 -0.03 7.92
N ALA A 182 -5.45 -1.29 8.32
CA ALA A 182 -5.12 -1.67 9.70
C ALA A 182 -3.86 -0.97 10.25
N PRO A 183 -2.67 -1.05 9.60
CA PRO A 183 -1.51 -0.31 10.06
C PRO A 183 -1.69 1.21 9.92
N LEU A 184 -2.40 1.67 8.88
CA LEU A 184 -2.60 3.10 8.65
C LEU A 184 -3.38 3.77 9.79
N VAL A 185 -4.43 3.12 10.32
CA VAL A 185 -5.18 3.62 11.49
C VAL A 185 -4.24 3.83 12.68
N GLY A 186 -3.31 2.91 12.93
CA GLY A 186 -2.32 3.04 14.01
C GLY A 186 -1.35 4.20 13.80
N ILE A 187 -0.91 4.44 12.57
CA ILE A 187 -0.05 5.58 12.24
C ILE A 187 -0.81 6.89 12.45
N LEU A 188 -2.01 7.01 11.90
CA LEU A 188 -2.84 8.22 12.00
C LEU A 188 -3.16 8.56 13.45
N ALA A 189 -3.48 7.56 14.27
CA ALA A 189 -3.70 7.75 15.71
C ALA A 189 -2.44 8.29 16.41
N HIS A 190 -1.27 7.75 16.09
CA HIS A 190 -0.02 8.25 16.66
C HIS A 190 0.28 9.68 16.23
N LEU A 191 0.22 9.97 14.92
CA LEU A 191 0.46 11.32 14.39
C LEU A 191 -0.51 12.34 15.02
N LYS A 192 -1.77 11.96 15.24
CA LYS A 192 -2.73 12.82 15.94
C LYS A 192 -2.40 13.06 17.40
N ALA A 193 -1.79 12.09 18.08
CA ALA A 193 -1.41 12.19 19.49
C ALA A 193 -0.15 13.03 19.73
N VAL A 194 0.69 13.22 18.71
CA VAL A 194 1.98 13.94 18.80
C VAL A 194 2.02 15.23 17.97
N SER A 195 0.88 15.64 17.39
CA SER A 195 0.74 16.89 16.62
C SER A 195 0.34 18.08 17.49
#